data_AF-A0A158L664-F1
#
_entry.id   AF-A0A158L664-F1
#
_cell.length_a   1.000
_cell.length_b   1.000
_cell.length_c   1.000
_cell.angle_alpha   90.00
_cell.angle_beta   90.00
_cell.angle_gamma   90.00
#
_symmetry.space_group_name_H-M   'P 1'
#
loop_
_entity.id
_entity.type
_entity.pdbx_description
1 polymer ?
#
loop_
_entity_poly.entity_id
_entity_poly.type
_entity_poly.pdbx_seq_one_letter_code
_entity_poly.pdbx_strand_id
1 'polypeptide(L)' 'MFYDEHGQLLSILASWTDVDEPDAFSQAAAGRSAFRVDDLRRLRALIDDLRPEVLARVK' A
#
# COMPACT_ATOMS: atom_id res chain seq x y z
N MET A 1 -19.36 -5.24 -17.22
CA MET A 1 -18.43 -5.36 -18.34
C MET A 1 -18.10 -3.96 -18.84
N PHE A 2 -16.82 -3.63 -19.02
CA PHE A 2 -16.38 -2.32 -19.49
C PHE A 2 -16.25 -2.34 -21.01
N TYR A 3 -16.83 -1.35 -21.68
CA TYR A 3 -16.82 -1.21 -23.13
C TYR A 3 -16.22 0.14 -23.52
N ASP A 4 -15.55 0.19 -24.67
CA ASP A 4 -15.10 1.46 -25.24
C ASP A 4 -16.25 2.25 -25.88
N GLU A 5 -15.93 3.41 -26.43
CA GLU A 5 -16.86 4.29 -27.15
C GLU A 5 -17.46 3.66 -28.42
N HIS A 6 -16.91 2.54 -28.89
CA HIS A 6 -17.38 1.76 -30.04
C HIS A 6 -18.08 0.45 -29.62
N GLY A 7 -18.31 0.23 -28.32
CA GLY A 7 -18.98 -0.95 -27.78
C GLY A 7 -18.13 -2.22 -27.78
N GLN A 8 -16.80 -2.12 -27.94
CA GLN A 8 -15.90 -3.26 -27.81
C GLN A 8 -15.56 -3.54 -26.35
N LEU A 9 -15.51 -4.82 -25.99
CA LEU A 9 -15.17 -5.23 -24.62
C LEU A 9 -13.70 -4.92 -24.34
N LEU A 10 -13.46 -4.13 -23.29
CA LEU A 10 -12.12 -3.83 -22.81
C LEU A 10 -11.70 -4.85 -21.75
N SER A 11 -10.53 -5.46 -21.95
CA SER A 11 -9.90 -6.32 -20.95
C SER A 11 -9.06 -5.47 -20.00
N ILE A 12 -9.42 -5.47 -18.72
CA ILE A 12 -8.60 -4.95 -17.62
C ILE A 12 -8.01 -6.16 -16.87
N LEU A 13 -6.77 -6.03 -16.40
CA LEU A 13 -6.16 -7.07 -15.56
C LEU A 13 -7.01 -7.27 -14.30
N ALA A 14 -7.35 -8.52 -13.96
CA ALA A 14 -8.12 -8.83 -12.75
C ALA A 14 -7.43 -8.32 -11.47
N SER A 15 -6.10 -8.26 -11.47
CA SER A 15 -5.30 -7.68 -10.38
C SER A 15 -5.51 -6.18 -10.18
N TRP A 16 -6.16 -5.48 -11.11
CA TRP A 16 -6.50 -4.05 -11.03
C TRP A 16 -7.97 -3.81 -10.69
N THR A 17 -8.76 -4.86 -10.50
CA THR A 17 -10.17 -4.79 -10.10
C THR A 17 -10.38 -5.49 -8.76
N ASP A 18 -11.56 -5.33 -8.17
CA ASP A 18 -12.03 -6.08 -7.00
C ASP A 18 -12.75 -7.38 -7.39
N VAL A 19 -12.51 -7.88 -8.61
CA VAL A 19 -13.26 -9.01 -9.18
C VAL A 19 -12.83 -10.35 -8.58
N ASP A 20 -11.56 -10.47 -8.19
CA ASP A 20 -11.04 -11.64 -7.50
C ASP A 20 -11.26 -11.49 -5.99
N GLU A 21 -11.51 -12.63 -5.33
CA GLU A 21 -11.62 -12.64 -3.88
C GLU A 21 -10.30 -12.16 -3.26
N PRO A 22 -10.32 -11.15 -2.37
CA PRO A 22 -9.09 -10.60 -1.83
C PRO A 22 -8.36 -11.69 -1.03
N ASP A 23 -7.05 -11.83 -1.28
CA ASP A 23 -6.21 -12.73 -0.50
C ASP A 23 -6.16 -12.31 0.98
N ALA A 24 -5.65 -13.19 1.85
CA ALA A 24 -5.62 -12.93 3.30
C ALA A 24 -4.86 -11.65 3.68
N PHE A 25 -3.80 -11.29 2.95
CA PHE A 25 -3.08 -10.04 3.16
C PHE A 25 -3.91 -8.85 2.70
N SER A 26 -4.53 -8.93 1.53
CA SER A 26 -5.42 -7.90 0.98
C SER A 26 -6.65 -7.67 1.87
N GLN A 27 -7.22 -8.72 2.47
CA GLN A 27 -8.30 -8.62 3.47
C GLN A 27 -7.83 -7.97 4.78
N ALA A 28 -6.64 -8.34 5.27
CA ALA A 28 -6.06 -7.76 6.48
C ALA A 28 -5.69 -6.29 6.27
N ALA A 29 -5.16 -5.96 5.10
CA ALA A 29 -4.79 -4.60 4.73
C ALA A 29 -6.04 -3.75 4.45
N ALA A 30 -7.04 -4.27 3.73
CA ALA A 30 -8.32 -3.59 3.41
C ALA A 30 -8.17 -2.14 2.90
N GLY A 31 -7.07 -1.81 2.19
CA GLY A 31 -6.74 -0.42 1.83
C GLY A 31 -6.44 0.50 3.02
N ARG A 32 -6.42 -0.04 4.23
CA ARG A 32 -6.05 0.62 5.48
C ARG A 32 -4.54 0.50 5.62
N SER A 33 -3.83 1.41 4.96
CA SER A 33 -2.50 1.77 5.45
C SER A 33 -2.69 2.22 6.89
N ALA A 34 -2.11 1.49 7.86
CA ALA A 34 -2.21 1.82 9.29
C ALA A 34 -1.74 3.26 9.58
N PHE A 35 -0.94 3.81 8.67
CA PHE A 35 -0.39 5.14 8.69
C PHE A 35 -0.79 5.88 7.40
N ARG A 36 -1.29 7.11 7.53
CA ARG A 36 -1.41 8.01 6.38
C ARG A 36 -0.01 8.37 5.87
N VAL A 37 0.08 8.93 4.67
CA VAL A 37 1.37 9.37 4.10
C VAL A 37 2.13 10.30 5.06
N ASP A 38 1.42 11.19 5.76
CA ASP A 38 2.03 12.10 6.73
C ASP A 38 2.51 11.39 8.00
N ASP A 39 1.81 10.35 8.44
CA ASP A 39 2.25 9.51 9.55
C ASP A 39 3.54 8.75 9.18
N LEU A 40 3.66 8.28 7.94
CA LEU A 40 4.88 7.63 7.44
C LEU A 40 6.06 8.62 7.35
N ARG A 41 5.81 9.86 6.94
CA ARG A 41 6.84 10.91 6.96
C ARG A 41 7.30 11.23 8.38
N ARG A 42 6.37 11.32 9.32
CA ARG A 42 6.68 11.56 10.73
C ARG A 42 7.44 10.39 11.34
N LEU A 43 7.03 9.16 11.05
CA LEU A 43 7.73 7.95 11.49
C LEU A 43 9.16 7.92 10.97
N ARG A 44 9.38 8.25 9.68
CA ARG A 44 10.72 8.35 9.12
C ARG A 44 11.61 9.33 9.88
N ALA A 45 11.11 10.52 10.20
CA ALA A 45 11.87 11.52 10.96
C ALA A 45 12.28 10.99 12.34
N LEU A 46 11.36 10.34 13.06
CA LEU A 46 11.66 9.73 14.36
C LEU A 46 12.72 8.63 14.25
N ILE A 47 12.68 7.82 13.19
CA ILE A 47 13.70 6.79 12.94
C ILE A 47 15.05 7.43 12.60
N ASP A 48 15.09 8.50 11.82
CA ASP A 48 16.32 9.27 11.54
C ASP A 48 16.93 9.81 12.84
N ASP A 49 16.11 10.31 13.77
CA ASP A 49 16.55 10.85 15.07
C ASP A 49 17.08 9.76 16.02
N LEU A 50 16.43 8.58 16.05
CA LEU A 50 16.81 7.49 16.95
C LEU A 50 18.02 6.67 16.45
N ARG A 51 18.28 6.68 15.15
CA ARG A 51 19.31 5.83 14.51
C ARG A 51 20.72 6.03 15.07
N PRO A 52 21.21 7.26 15.33
CA PRO A 52 22.53 7.47 15.93
C PRO A 52 22.66 6.79 17.30
N GLU A 53 21.63 6.92 18.14
CA GLU A 53 21.61 6.32 19.49
C GLU A 53 21.57 4.80 19.44
N VAL A 54 20.74 4.22 18.56
CA VAL A 54 20.65 2.77 18.37
C VAL A 54 21.98 2.21 17.87
N LEU A 55 22.61 2.85 16.88
CA LEU A 55 23.91 2.42 16.36
C LEU A 55 25.04 2.54 17.40
N ALA A 56 24.96 3.52 18.31
CA ALA A 56 25.92 3.67 19.39
C ALA A 56 25.78 2.58 20.47
N ARG A 57 24.59 1.99 20.65
CA ARG A 57 24.33 0.92 21.64
C ARG A 57 24.71 -0.48 21.18
N VAL A 58 24.95 -0.65 19.88
CA VAL A 58 25.31 -1.94 19.26
C VAL A 58 26.83 -2.05 19.00
N LYS A 59 27.58 -0.94 19.15
CA LYS A 59 29.04 -0.93 19.20
C LYS A 59 29.56 -1.15 20.61
#